data_AF-A0A919LZQ6-F1
#
_entry.id   AF-A0A919LZQ6-F1
#
_cell.length_a   1.000
_cell.length_b   1.000
_cell.length_c   1.000
_cell.angle_alpha   90.00
_cell.angle_beta   90.00
_cell.angle_gamma   90.00
#
_symmetry.space_group_name_H-M   'P 1'
#
loop_
_entity.id
_entity.type
_entity.pdbx_description
1 polymer ?
#
loop_
_entity_poly.entity_id
_entity_poly.type
_entity_poly.pdbx_seq_one_letter_code
_entity_poly.pdbx_strand_id
1 'polypeptide(L)'
;MQLSALPDTLYGLDLLVNGSPAGMAGFDELPLPQALLDTLDSTTHVADVVTAPVMTPLLTFAAARGLQSTDRAGNGAGADEADGPVIGAIPQAQGAAA
;
A
#
# COMPACT_ATOMS: atom_id res chain seq x y z
N MET A 1 17.71 3.91 10.63
CA MET A 1 16.60 4.72 11.17
C MET A 1 15.45 3.75 11.39
N GLN A 2 15.16 3.40 12.64
CA GLN A 2 14.05 2.52 13.00
C GLN A 2 12.98 3.45 13.58
N LEU A 3 11.77 3.44 13.04
CA LEU A 3 10.68 4.29 13.55
C LEU A 3 10.34 3.78 14.96
N SER A 4 10.69 4.56 15.99
CA SER A 4 10.76 4.09 17.39
C SER A 4 9.38 3.86 18.05
N ALA A 5 8.30 4.27 17.40
CA ALA A 5 6.94 3.92 17.75
C ALA A 5 6.07 4.02 16.50
N LEU A 6 5.22 3.02 16.28
CA LEU A 6 4.15 3.11 15.30
C LEU A 6 3.11 4.14 15.82
N PRO A 7 2.48 4.93 14.94
CA PRO A 7 1.38 5.80 15.33
C PRO A 7 0.18 4.97 15.82
N ASP A 8 -0.72 5.58 16.59
CA ASP A 8 -1.95 4.92 17.05
C ASP A 8 -2.97 4.70 15.91
N THR A 9 -2.81 5.40 14.79
CA THR A 9 -3.71 5.33 13.62
C THR A 9 -2.98 5.67 12.32
N LEU A 10 -3.49 5.14 11.21
CA LEU A 10 -3.10 5.41 9.83
C LEU A 10 -4.15 6.25 9.07
N TYR A 11 -5.19 6.72 9.77
CA TYR A 11 -6.23 7.57 9.18
C TYR A 11 -5.63 8.84 8.56
N GLY A 12 -6.10 9.20 7.36
CA GLY A 12 -5.64 10.39 6.63
C GLY A 12 -4.33 10.21 5.84
N LEU A 13 -3.80 8.99 5.75
CA LEU A 13 -2.70 8.70 4.83
C LEU A 13 -3.21 8.47 3.41
N ASP A 14 -2.57 9.11 2.44
CA ASP A 14 -2.88 8.90 1.03
C ASP A 14 -2.25 7.62 0.46
N LEU A 15 -1.09 7.22 1.01
CA LEU A 15 -0.28 6.11 0.51
C LEU A 15 0.37 5.32 1.64
N LEU A 16 0.19 4.00 1.62
CA LEU A 16 0.92 3.03 2.43
C LEU A 16 1.73 2.10 1.51
N VAL A 17 3.04 2.00 1.74
CA VAL A 17 3.91 1.10 0.97
C VAL A 17 4.56 0.09 1.91
N ASN A 18 4.36 -1.20 1.68
CA ASN A 18 5.19 -2.23 2.30
C ASN A 18 6.56 -2.25 1.62
N GLY A 19 7.58 -1.74 2.30
CA GLY A 19 8.98 -1.80 1.88
C GLY A 19 9.79 -2.90 2.59
N SER A 20 9.13 -3.77 3.36
CA SER A 20 9.77 -4.81 4.17
C SER A 20 9.60 -6.21 3.55
N PRO A 21 10.29 -7.25 4.04
CA PRO A 21 10.05 -8.64 3.63
C PRO A 21 8.72 -9.25 4.10
N ALA A 22 7.93 -8.54 4.93
CA ALA A 22 6.64 -9.05 5.40
C ALA A 22 5.72 -9.38 4.21
N GLY A 23 5.00 -10.49 4.29
CA GLY A 23 4.23 -11.07 3.20
C GLY A 23 4.97 -12.14 2.39
N MET A 24 6.30 -12.24 2.51
CA MET A 24 7.10 -13.34 1.94
C MET A 24 7.02 -14.60 2.82
N ALA A 25 7.15 -15.78 2.20
CA ALA A 25 7.23 -17.03 2.96
C ALA A 25 8.40 -17.01 3.97
N GLY A 26 8.10 -17.34 5.23
CA GLY A 26 9.08 -17.34 6.32
C GLY A 26 9.27 -15.99 7.03
N PHE A 27 8.52 -14.96 6.64
CA PHE A 27 8.45 -13.66 7.32
C PHE A 27 7.06 -13.44 7.93
N ASP A 28 6.91 -12.34 8.67
CA ASP A 28 5.61 -11.91 9.18
C ASP A 28 4.60 -11.75 8.04
N GLU A 29 3.35 -12.11 8.29
CA GLU A 29 2.30 -12.09 7.27
C GLU A 29 1.94 -10.66 6.83
N LEU A 30 1.92 -9.73 7.79
CA LEU A 30 1.59 -8.32 7.58
C LEU A 30 2.74 -7.42 8.08
N PRO A 31 3.03 -6.28 7.40
CA PRO A 31 4.10 -5.37 7.80
C PRO A 31 3.75 -4.52 9.02
N LEU A 32 2.47 -4.44 9.38
CA LEU A 32 1.93 -3.69 10.51
C LEU A 32 0.86 -4.53 11.22
N PRO A 33 0.61 -4.31 12.52
CA PRO A 33 -0.49 -4.95 13.22
C PRO A 33 -1.84 -4.68 12.53
N GLN A 34 -2.69 -5.71 12.47
CA GLN A 34 -4.00 -5.61 11.82
C GLN A 34 -4.86 -4.46 12.36
N ALA A 35 -4.83 -4.24 13.68
CA ALA A 35 -5.56 -3.13 14.31
C ALA A 35 -5.15 -1.74 13.77
N LEU A 36 -3.89 -1.55 13.38
CA LEU A 36 -3.44 -0.32 12.72
C LEU A 36 -3.95 -0.26 11.28
N LEU A 37 -3.83 -1.37 10.53
CA LEU A 37 -4.31 -1.44 9.15
C LEU A 37 -5.81 -1.16 9.06
N ASP A 38 -6.60 -1.63 10.02
CA ASP A 38 -8.04 -1.39 10.11
C ASP A 38 -8.40 0.10 10.19
N THR A 39 -7.48 0.96 10.62
CA THR A 39 -7.69 2.42 10.67
C THR A 39 -7.47 3.16 9.34
N LEU A 40 -6.98 2.46 8.30
CA LEU A 40 -6.81 3.05 6.97
C LEU A 40 -8.12 3.61 6.42
N ASP A 41 -8.02 4.76 5.75
CA ASP A 41 -9.16 5.34 5.04
C ASP A 41 -9.45 4.54 3.77
N SER A 42 -10.71 4.51 3.36
CA SER A 42 -11.17 4.04 2.06
C SER A 42 -10.43 4.67 0.86
N THR A 43 -9.91 5.89 1.01
CA THR A 43 -9.17 6.60 -0.05
C THR A 43 -7.69 6.27 -0.08
N THR A 44 -7.17 5.53 0.90
CA THR A 44 -5.73 5.22 0.96
C THR A 44 -5.34 4.22 -0.14
N HIS A 45 -4.25 4.53 -0.85
CA HIS A 45 -3.62 3.60 -1.77
C HIS A 45 -2.62 2.69 -1.05
N VAL A 46 -2.66 1.38 -1.31
CA VAL A 46 -1.79 0.38 -0.67
C VAL A 46 -0.89 -0.28 -1.71
N ALA A 47 0.42 -0.12 -1.60
CA ALA A 47 1.37 -0.75 -2.50
C ALA A 47 2.29 -1.74 -1.77
N ASP A 48 2.76 -2.75 -2.49
CA ASP A 48 3.67 -3.76 -1.95
C ASP A 48 4.85 -4.00 -2.90
N VAL A 49 6.08 -4.01 -2.39
CA VAL A 49 7.29 -4.27 -3.18
C VAL A 49 7.71 -5.74 -3.22
N VAL A 50 7.02 -6.60 -2.47
CA VAL A 50 7.23 -8.05 -2.44
C VAL A 50 6.92 -8.64 -3.83
N THR A 51 7.79 -9.55 -4.29
CA THR A 51 7.67 -10.21 -5.59
C THR A 51 6.92 -11.55 -5.55
N ALA A 52 6.88 -12.20 -4.39
CA ALA A 52 6.31 -13.53 -4.24
C ALA A 52 5.76 -13.71 -2.80
N PRO A 53 4.47 -14.00 -2.64
CA PRO A 53 3.43 -14.06 -3.69
C PRO A 53 3.13 -12.68 -4.30
N VAL A 54 2.51 -12.66 -5.50
CA VAL A 54 2.07 -11.40 -6.16
C VAL A 54 0.95 -10.74 -5.34
N MET A 55 -0.09 -11.51 -4.99
CA MET A 55 -1.08 -11.08 -4.01
C MET A 55 -0.58 -11.39 -2.61
N THR A 56 0.06 -10.40 -1.98
CA THR A 56 0.46 -10.51 -0.58
C THR A 56 -0.76 -10.45 0.35
N PRO A 57 -0.62 -10.87 1.62
CA PRO A 57 -1.66 -10.67 2.61
C PRO A 57 -2.08 -9.20 2.78
N LEU A 58 -1.13 -8.26 2.65
CA LEU A 58 -1.43 -6.83 2.67
C LEU A 58 -2.31 -6.41 1.48
N LEU A 59 -1.97 -6.84 0.26
CA LEU A 59 -2.78 -6.53 -0.93
C LEU A 59 -4.16 -7.22 -0.87
N THR A 60 -4.21 -8.43 -0.32
CA THR A 60 -5.48 -9.15 -0.08
C THR A 60 -6.36 -8.41 0.92
N PHE A 61 -5.77 -7.89 1.99
CA PHE A 61 -6.45 -7.04 2.97
C PHE A 61 -6.99 -5.76 2.31
N ALA A 62 -6.18 -5.08 1.50
CA ALA A 62 -6.58 -3.87 0.80
C ALA A 62 -7.76 -4.15 -0.15
N ALA A 63 -7.67 -5.21 -0.96
CA ALA A 63 -8.73 -5.63 -1.87
C ALA A 63 -10.02 -6.01 -1.13
N ALA A 64 -9.95 -6.72 0.01
CA ALA A 64 -11.11 -7.08 0.82
C ALA A 64 -11.85 -5.87 1.39
N ARG A 65 -11.16 -4.73 1.54
CA ARG A 65 -11.72 -3.45 1.99
C ARG A 65 -12.09 -2.50 0.86
N GLY A 66 -11.87 -2.90 -0.41
CA GLY A 66 -12.10 -2.05 -1.57
C GLY A 66 -11.10 -0.89 -1.70
N LEU A 67 -9.94 -0.99 -1.05
CA LEU A 67 -8.87 0.00 -1.18
C LEU A 67 -8.17 -0.16 -2.53
N GLN A 68 -7.74 0.96 -3.09
CA GLN A 68 -6.86 0.95 -4.25
C GLN A 68 -5.53 0.30 -3.85
N SER A 69 -5.05 -0.67 -4.63
CA SER A 69 -3.81 -1.35 -4.29
C SER A 69 -3.00 -1.76 -5.51
N THR A 70 -1.67 -1.75 -5.40
CA THR A 70 -0.75 -2.03 -6.50
C THR A 70 0.34 -3.00 -6.08
N ASP A 71 0.55 -4.05 -6.88
CA ASP A 71 1.67 -4.98 -6.69
C ASP A 71 3.02 -4.38 -7.14
N ARG A 72 4.12 -5.09 -6.92
CA ARG A 72 5.44 -4.65 -7.36
C ARG A 72 5.55 -4.47 -8.89
N ALA A 73 4.84 -5.29 -9.65
CA ALA A 73 4.84 -5.23 -11.11
C ALA A 73 4.05 -4.02 -11.64
N GLY A 74 3.34 -3.30 -10.78
CA GLY A 74 2.55 -2.13 -11.13
C GLY A 74 1.09 -2.45 -11.45
N ASN A 75 0.62 -3.67 -11.16
CA ASN A 75 -0.76 -4.09 -11.44
C ASN A 75 -1.67 -3.77 -10.25
N GLY A 76 -2.87 -3.25 -10.54
CA GLY A 76 -3.89 -2.97 -9.54
C GLY A 76 -4.80 -4.17 -9.24
N ALA A 77 -5.07 -4.48 -7.96
CA ALA A 77 -6.07 -5.50 -7.61
C ALA A 77 -7.48 -4.87 -7.62
N GLY A 78 -8.25 -5.11 -8.69
CA GLY A 78 -9.65 -4.67 -8.81
C GLY A 78 -9.99 -3.74 -9.98
N ALA A 79 -9.04 -3.45 -10.89
CA ALA A 79 -9.32 -2.71 -12.11
C ALA A 79 -9.49 -3.66 -13.30
N ASP A 80 -10.65 -3.57 -13.96
CA ASP A 80 -10.78 -3.89 -15.38
C ASP A 80 -9.60 -3.22 -16.12
N GLU A 81 -8.96 -3.95 -17.02
CA GLU A 81 -7.71 -3.67 -17.75
C GLU A 81 -7.52 -2.20 -18.21
N ALA A 82 -7.23 -1.28 -17.28
CA ALA A 82 -7.16 0.14 -17.57
C ALA A 82 -6.32 0.93 -16.56
N ASP A 83 -5.14 0.43 -16.19
CA ASP A 83 -4.07 1.35 -15.76
C ASP A 83 -2.71 0.69 -15.95
N GLY A 84 -1.85 1.37 -16.71
CA GLY A 84 -0.50 0.92 -16.99
C GLY A 84 0.39 0.91 -15.74
N PRO A 85 1.64 0.46 -15.85
CA PRO A 85 2.54 0.34 -14.70
C PRO A 85 2.73 1.70 -14.02
N VAL A 86 2.28 1.80 -12.75
CA VAL A 86 2.47 2.98 -11.91
C VAL A 86 3.93 3.06 -11.46
N ILE A 87 4.79 3.58 -12.33
CA ILE A 87 6.13 4.07 -11.96
C ILE A 87 5.93 5.36 -11.17
N GLY A 88 6.02 5.29 -9.84
CA GLY A 88 5.85 6.45 -8.95
C GLY A 88 6.96 7.49 -9.11
N ALA A 89 6.68 8.56 -9.85
CA ALA A 89 7.23 9.89 -9.58
C ALA A 89 6.05 10.80 -9.21
N ILE A 90 5.93 11.17 -7.93
CA ILE A 90 4.95 12.16 -7.49
C ILE A 90 5.51 13.54 -7.85
N PRO A 91 4.94 14.29 -8.81
CA PRO A 91 5.38 15.65 -9.04
C PRO A 91 5.06 16.49 -7.79
N GLN A 92 6.01 17.29 -7.35
CA GLN A 92 5.76 18.30 -6.32
C GLN A 92 4.66 19.21 -6.85
N ALA A 93 3.53 19.31 -6.15
CA ALA A 93 2.48 20.25 -6.50
C ALA A 93 3.03 21.68 -6.41
N GLN A 94 3.53 22.19 -7.52
CA GLN A 94 3.78 23.61 -7.70
C GLN A 94 2.46 24.23 -8.14
N GLY A 95 1.79 24.85 -7.18
CA GLY A 95 0.68 25.72 -7.46
C GLY A 95 1.09 26.79 -8.48
N ALA A 96 0.28 26.97 -9.50
CA ALA A 96 0.25 28.20 -10.27
C ALA A 96 -1.18 28.74 -10.15
N ALA A 97 -1.31 29.71 -9.25
CA ALA A 97 -2.42 30.63 -9.24
C ALA A 97 -2.35 31.52 -10.49
N ALA A 98 -3.54 31.78 -11.05
CA ALA A 98 -3.94 32.83 -11.99
C ALA A 98 -3.32 32.83 -13.40
#